data_AF-A0A412NGG6-F1
#
_entry.id   AF-A0A412NGG6-F1
#
_cell.length_a   1.000
_cell.length_b   1.000
_cell.length_c   1.000
_cell.angle_alpha   90.00
_cell.angle_beta   90.00
_cell.angle_gamma   90.00
#
_symmetry.space_group_name_H-M   'P 1'
#
loop_
_entity.id
_entity.type
_entity.pdbx_description
1 polymer ?
#
loop_
_entity_poly.entity_id
_entity_poly.type
_entity_poly.pdbx_seq_one_letter_code
_entity_poly.pdbx_strand_id
1 'polypeptide(L)'
;MELTRIGEAAGQRQTPEDLRRREDSKAANNMVTPQEAKERGITWRVAPPEPQVCQFCGQPIQPQGIVLQNMVFLWRPNVRCTCEKAVAYWQEYDRKQAEEKARKEDEERRRAMQSRIDRLLGNSGIKKRFQQRTFPNFRTDTPGRQKNYRVAKEYADNFAYHKAKGDGLYIEGTNGTGKTHLAAAIALQLISEGIPVICKTSSDLLLDVKKAFDNEGVTEAQVLDAYKKVDLLIIDDLGKEQCSDWSMSTLYSILNDRYEDMKPTIVTTNYNTDGLINALTPKGFDNTKIVAIISRLRETSTVMTMAWEDCRGK
;
A
#
# COMPACT_ATOMS: atom_id res chain seq x y z
N MET A 1 35.50 32.80 -34.53
CA MET A 1 35.76 31.69 -33.59
C MET A 1 34.46 30.98 -33.36
N GLU A 2 34.33 29.80 -33.99
CA GLU A 2 33.26 28.84 -33.78
C GLU A 2 33.25 28.37 -32.33
N LEU A 3 32.05 28.25 -31.75
CA LEU A 3 31.80 27.40 -30.59
C LEU A 3 30.71 26.41 -30.98
N THR A 4 31.18 25.21 -31.32
CA THR A 4 30.41 24.03 -31.68
C THR A 4 29.53 23.58 -30.51
N ARG A 5 28.22 23.47 -30.72
CA ARG A 5 27.29 22.87 -29.75
C ARG A 5 27.55 21.37 -29.67
N ILE A 6 27.98 20.90 -28.50
CA ILE A 6 28.06 19.49 -28.16
C ILE A 6 26.74 19.12 -27.48
N GLY A 7 26.02 18.12 -28.01
CA GLY A 7 25.07 17.32 -27.23
C GLY A 7 23.62 17.29 -27.70
N GLU A 8 23.34 16.75 -28.88
CA GLU A 8 22.04 16.16 -29.21
C GLU A 8 22.23 14.70 -29.67
N ALA A 9 22.44 13.82 -28.69
CA ALA A 9 22.22 12.39 -28.85
C ALA A 9 20.91 12.02 -28.14
N ALA A 10 19.79 12.52 -28.68
CA ALA A 10 18.47 12.04 -28.30
C ALA A 10 18.29 10.63 -28.89
N GLY A 11 18.71 9.62 -28.14
CA GLY A 11 18.30 8.24 -28.41
C GLY A 11 16.77 8.19 -28.39
N GLN A 12 16.17 8.00 -29.56
CA GLN A 12 14.73 7.82 -29.70
C GLN A 12 14.30 6.69 -28.77
N ARG A 13 13.50 7.02 -27.74
CA ARG A 13 12.88 6.02 -26.86
C ARG A 13 11.94 5.19 -27.72
N GLN A 14 12.34 3.95 -27.98
CA GLN A 14 11.56 2.98 -28.73
C GLN A 14 10.27 2.70 -27.95
N THR A 15 9.13 2.74 -28.65
CA THR A 15 7.84 2.46 -28.02
C THR A 15 7.72 0.95 -27.73
N PRO A 16 6.90 0.53 -26.74
CA PRO A 16 6.61 -0.88 -26.51
C PRO A 16 6.07 -1.61 -27.76
N GLU A 17 5.40 -0.91 -28.67
CA GLU A 17 4.95 -1.44 -29.96
C GLU A 17 6.10 -1.66 -30.95
N ASP A 18 7.11 -0.78 -30.99
CA ASP A 18 8.30 -0.94 -31.84
C ASP A 18 9.18 -2.11 -31.39
N LEU A 19 9.27 -2.33 -30.07
CA LEU A 19 9.96 -3.47 -29.48
C LEU A 19 9.22 -4.78 -29.80
N ARG A 20 7.88 -4.81 -29.66
CA ARG A 20 7.06 -5.98 -30.06
C ARG A 20 7.18 -6.29 -31.54
N ARG A 21 7.06 -5.30 -32.44
CA ARG A 21 7.25 -5.49 -33.90
C ARG A 21 8.63 -6.07 -34.25
N ARG A 22 9.69 -5.64 -33.55
CA ARG A 22 11.05 -6.17 -33.76
C ARG A 22 11.22 -7.57 -33.19
N GLU A 23 10.63 -7.89 -32.04
CA GLU A 23 10.61 -9.25 -31.48
C GLU A 23 9.83 -10.21 -32.38
N ASP A 24 8.67 -9.80 -32.88
CA ASP A 24 7.86 -10.56 -33.84
C ASP A 24 8.61 -10.78 -35.17
N SER A 25 9.33 -9.76 -35.65
CA SER A 25 10.16 -9.83 -36.86
C SER A 25 11.40 -10.74 -36.69
N LYS A 26 12.08 -10.70 -35.54
CA LYS A 26 13.19 -11.62 -35.22
C LYS A 26 12.71 -13.04 -34.98
N ALA A 27 11.53 -13.23 -34.38
CA ALA A 27 10.92 -14.54 -34.17
C ALA A 27 10.52 -15.18 -35.50
N ALA A 28 9.92 -14.43 -36.42
CA ALA A 28 9.57 -14.91 -37.76
C ALA A 28 10.81 -15.36 -38.57
N ASN A 29 11.96 -14.68 -38.42
CA ASN A 29 13.19 -15.02 -39.14
C ASN A 29 13.87 -16.31 -38.63
N ASN A 30 13.41 -16.85 -37.50
CA ASN A 30 13.97 -18.02 -36.84
C ASN A 30 12.98 -19.20 -36.80
N MET A 31 11.89 -19.15 -37.58
CA MET A 31 10.90 -20.22 -37.70
C MET A 31 10.95 -20.87 -39.08
N VAL A 32 10.80 -22.19 -39.14
CA VAL A 32 10.82 -22.96 -40.40
C VAL A 32 9.77 -24.08 -40.38
N THR A 33 9.17 -24.37 -41.53
CA THR A 33 8.38 -25.59 -41.73
C THR A 33 9.31 -26.81 -41.91
N PRO A 34 8.80 -28.06 -41.80
CA PRO A 34 9.58 -29.26 -42.08
C PRO A 34 10.24 -29.29 -43.46
N GLN A 35 9.57 -28.71 -44.46
CA GLN A 35 10.08 -28.62 -45.81
C GLN A 35 11.18 -27.56 -45.92
N GLU A 36 10.96 -26.37 -45.39
CA GLU A 36 11.98 -25.30 -45.35
C GLU A 36 13.23 -25.72 -44.56
N ALA A 37 13.06 -26.49 -43.48
CA ALA A 37 14.18 -27.03 -42.71
C ALA A 37 15.06 -27.97 -43.56
N LYS A 38 14.43 -28.84 -44.37
CA LYS A 38 15.14 -29.72 -45.32
C LYS A 38 15.88 -28.92 -46.39
N GLU A 39 15.18 -27.96 -47.01
CA GLU A 39 15.73 -27.13 -48.08
C GLU A 39 16.91 -26.27 -47.59
N ARG A 40 16.85 -25.79 -46.35
CA ARG A 40 17.90 -24.99 -45.71
C ARG A 40 19.00 -25.81 -45.04
N GLY A 41 18.93 -27.15 -45.08
CA GLY A 41 19.92 -28.03 -44.44
C GLY A 41 19.95 -27.92 -42.90
N ILE A 42 18.84 -27.52 -42.28
CA ILE A 42 18.69 -27.37 -40.84
C ILE A 42 18.34 -28.74 -40.25
N THR A 43 19.13 -29.21 -39.29
CA THR A 43 18.95 -30.53 -38.66
C THR A 43 17.93 -30.48 -37.52
N TRP A 44 17.32 -31.60 -37.14
CA TRP A 44 16.44 -31.70 -35.97
C TRP A 44 16.69 -32.99 -35.20
N ARG A 45 16.60 -32.93 -33.87
CA ARG A 45 16.73 -34.11 -32.99
C ARG A 45 15.41 -34.88 -32.85
N VAL A 46 14.31 -34.14 -32.81
CA VAL A 46 12.95 -34.69 -32.73
C VAL A 46 12.28 -34.48 -34.07
N ALA A 47 11.68 -35.54 -34.62
CA ALA A 47 10.97 -35.46 -35.89
C ALA A 47 9.78 -34.48 -35.79
N PRO A 48 9.46 -33.76 -36.89
CA PRO A 48 8.29 -32.91 -36.92
C PRO A 48 7.02 -33.74 -36.72
N PRO A 49 6.04 -33.24 -35.94
CA PRO A 49 4.75 -33.90 -35.79
C PRO A 49 3.97 -33.89 -37.12
N GLU A 50 2.98 -34.77 -37.24
CA GLU A 50 2.13 -34.80 -38.44
C GLU A 50 1.37 -33.49 -38.62
N PRO A 51 1.22 -32.99 -39.86
CA PRO A 51 0.45 -31.77 -40.14
C PRO A 51 -1.00 -31.91 -39.70
N GLN A 52 -1.50 -30.93 -38.97
CA GLN A 52 -2.91 -30.90 -38.56
C GLN A 52 -3.78 -30.38 -39.70
N VAL A 53 -4.99 -30.90 -39.88
CA VAL A 53 -5.92 -30.38 -40.90
C VAL A 53 -6.74 -29.23 -40.33
N CYS A 54 -6.84 -28.11 -41.05
CA CYS A 54 -7.71 -27.02 -40.64
C CYS A 54 -9.19 -27.42 -40.70
N GLN A 55 -9.90 -27.32 -39.59
CA GLN A 55 -11.34 -27.61 -39.51
C GLN A 55 -12.24 -26.69 -40.37
N PHE A 56 -11.72 -25.56 -40.89
CA PHE A 56 -12.50 -24.58 -41.66
C PHE A 56 -12.25 -24.63 -43.17
N CYS A 57 -11.00 -24.81 -43.61
CA CYS A 57 -10.64 -24.85 -45.04
C CYS A 57 -10.12 -26.21 -45.53
N GLY A 58 -9.91 -27.17 -44.62
CA GLY A 58 -9.42 -28.51 -44.97
C GLY A 58 -7.94 -28.58 -45.39
N GLN A 59 -7.21 -27.47 -45.40
CA GLN A 59 -5.79 -27.45 -45.77
C GLN A 59 -4.91 -27.95 -44.62
N PRO A 60 -3.80 -28.67 -44.92
CA PRO A 60 -2.83 -29.09 -43.91
C PRO A 60 -2.06 -27.89 -43.36
N ILE A 61 -2.08 -27.77 -42.04
CA ILE A 61 -1.32 -26.79 -41.25
C ILE A 61 0.01 -27.43 -40.89
N GLN A 62 1.08 -26.93 -41.50
CA GLN A 62 2.42 -27.42 -41.24
C GLN A 62 2.88 -26.95 -39.85
N PRO A 63 3.50 -27.84 -39.03
CA PRO A 63 4.08 -27.43 -37.76
C PRO A 63 5.23 -26.44 -38.03
N GLN A 64 5.49 -25.55 -37.08
CA GLN A 64 6.59 -24.58 -37.19
C GLN A 64 7.70 -24.92 -36.20
N GLY A 65 8.92 -25.10 -36.70
CA GLY A 65 10.12 -25.35 -35.94
C GLY A 65 10.84 -24.06 -35.58
N ILE A 66 11.23 -23.90 -34.31
CA ILE A 66 12.08 -22.80 -33.85
C ILE A 66 13.54 -23.20 -34.07
N VAL A 67 14.29 -22.41 -34.85
CA VAL A 67 15.69 -22.66 -35.20
C VAL A 67 16.63 -21.99 -34.19
N LEU A 68 17.65 -22.72 -33.75
CA LEU A 68 18.73 -22.18 -32.92
C LEU A 68 20.05 -22.83 -33.36
N GLN A 69 21.05 -22.01 -33.69
CA GLN A 69 22.37 -22.49 -34.16
C GLN A 69 22.30 -23.53 -35.29
N ASN A 70 21.46 -23.28 -36.30
CA ASN A 70 21.27 -24.16 -37.47
C ASN A 70 20.66 -25.55 -37.17
N MET A 71 19.93 -25.65 -36.06
CA MET A 71 19.17 -26.84 -35.68
C MET A 71 17.75 -26.43 -35.24
N VAL A 72 16.72 -27.22 -35.58
CA VAL A 72 15.38 -27.04 -35.01
C VAL A 72 15.42 -27.50 -33.55
N PHE A 73 15.22 -26.55 -32.66
CA PHE A 73 15.21 -26.75 -31.22
C PHE A 73 13.87 -27.33 -30.74
N LEU A 74 12.76 -26.82 -31.28
CA LEU A 74 11.41 -27.23 -30.88
C LEU A 74 10.42 -27.09 -32.03
N TRP A 75 9.62 -28.13 -32.29
CA TRP A 75 8.46 -28.07 -33.18
C TRP A 75 7.23 -27.59 -32.41
N ARG A 76 6.50 -26.62 -32.97
CA ARG A 76 5.20 -26.15 -32.48
C ARG A 76 4.09 -26.85 -33.28
N PRO A 77 3.35 -27.80 -32.68
CA PRO A 77 2.26 -28.49 -33.36
C PRO A 77 0.98 -27.63 -33.48
N ASN A 78 0.76 -26.69 -32.56
CA ASN A 78 -0.48 -25.93 -32.45
C ASN A 78 -0.43 -24.60 -33.23
N VAL A 79 -0.03 -24.68 -34.50
CA VAL A 79 -0.03 -23.51 -35.39
C VAL A 79 -1.47 -23.23 -35.83
N ARG A 80 -1.88 -21.96 -35.84
CA ARG A 80 -3.23 -21.58 -36.26
C ARG A 80 -3.24 -21.31 -37.77
N CYS A 81 -4.28 -21.79 -38.44
CA CYS A 81 -4.46 -21.53 -39.87
C CYS A 81 -4.73 -20.03 -40.12
N THR A 82 -4.31 -19.54 -41.29
CA THR A 82 -4.45 -18.14 -41.73
C THR A 82 -5.66 -17.89 -42.63
N CYS A 83 -6.51 -18.90 -42.86
CA CYS A 83 -7.73 -18.71 -43.64
C CYS A 83 -8.74 -17.82 -42.89
N GLU A 84 -9.55 -17.05 -43.62
CA GLU A 84 -10.47 -16.03 -43.07
C GLU A 84 -11.34 -16.56 -41.93
N LYS A 85 -11.97 -17.73 -42.12
CA LYS A 85 -12.82 -18.39 -41.11
C LYS A 85 -12.05 -18.78 -39.85
N ALA A 86 -10.82 -19.30 -39.99
CA ALA A 86 -9.99 -19.68 -38.86
C ALA A 86 -9.51 -18.43 -38.10
N VAL A 87 -9.09 -17.39 -38.81
CA VAL A 87 -8.65 -16.13 -38.22
C VAL A 87 -9.79 -15.49 -37.42
N ALA A 88 -10.99 -15.37 -38.00
CA ALA A 88 -12.15 -14.83 -37.30
C ALA A 88 -12.52 -15.65 -36.06
N TYR A 89 -12.48 -16.98 -36.15
CA TYR A 89 -12.73 -17.86 -35.00
C TYR A 89 -11.71 -17.65 -33.88
N TRP A 90 -10.41 -17.65 -34.21
CA TRP A 90 -9.36 -17.51 -33.20
C TRP A 90 -9.31 -16.11 -32.59
N GLN A 91 -9.63 -15.06 -33.35
CA GLN A 91 -9.76 -13.70 -32.83
C GLN A 91 -10.87 -13.61 -31.77
N GLU A 92 -12.05 -14.17 -32.06
CA GLU A 92 -13.17 -14.20 -31.13
C GLU A 92 -12.87 -15.08 -29.91
N TYR A 93 -12.22 -16.22 -30.11
CA TYR A 93 -11.76 -17.09 -29.03
C TYR A 93 -10.77 -16.36 -28.12
N ASP A 94 -9.74 -15.74 -28.68
CA ASP A 94 -8.71 -15.02 -27.92
C ASP A 94 -9.31 -13.83 -27.16
N ARG A 95 -10.26 -13.11 -27.77
CA ARG A 95 -11.01 -12.04 -27.11
C ARG A 95 -11.74 -12.54 -25.87
N LYS A 96 -12.51 -13.63 -26.00
CA LYS A 96 -13.22 -14.26 -24.87
C LYS A 96 -12.26 -14.76 -23.80
N GLN A 97 -11.13 -15.36 -24.18
CA GLN A 97 -10.11 -15.81 -23.24
C GLN A 97 -9.46 -14.64 -22.50
N ALA A 98 -9.19 -13.53 -23.20
CA ALA A 98 -8.65 -12.31 -22.59
C ALA A 98 -9.64 -11.68 -21.61
N GLU A 99 -10.93 -11.60 -21.97
CA GLU A 99 -12.00 -11.12 -21.08
C GLU A 99 -12.16 -12.00 -19.84
N GLU A 100 -12.17 -13.32 -20.00
CA GLU A 100 -12.27 -14.25 -18.87
C GLU A 100 -11.05 -14.17 -17.95
N LYS A 101 -9.85 -14.09 -18.53
CA LYS A 101 -8.60 -13.93 -17.79
C LYS A 101 -8.60 -12.62 -17.00
N ALA A 102 -8.96 -11.50 -17.63
CA ALA A 102 -9.06 -10.19 -16.97
C ALA A 102 -10.07 -10.22 -15.81
N ARG A 103 -11.21 -10.89 -15.99
CA ARG A 103 -12.21 -11.06 -14.93
C ARG A 103 -11.67 -11.86 -13.74
N LYS A 104 -10.94 -12.96 -13.99
CA LYS A 104 -10.30 -13.77 -12.94
C LYS A 104 -9.24 -12.98 -12.19
N GLU A 105 -8.38 -12.27 -12.91
CA GLU A 105 -7.33 -11.42 -12.31
C GLU A 105 -7.92 -10.29 -11.44
N ASP A 106 -9.02 -9.66 -11.88
CA ASP A 106 -9.74 -8.63 -11.12
C ASP A 106 -10.41 -9.21 -9.85
N GLU A 107 -11.00 -10.40 -9.95
CA GLU A 107 -11.57 -11.10 -8.79
C GLU A 107 -10.50 -11.50 -7.77
N GLU A 108 -9.38 -12.07 -8.21
CA GLU A 108 -8.23 -12.40 -7.36
C GLU A 108 -7.67 -11.16 -6.68
N ARG A 109 -7.53 -10.04 -7.41
CA ARG A 109 -7.07 -8.76 -6.86
C ARG A 109 -8.01 -8.25 -5.77
N ARG A 110 -9.33 -8.30 -5.99
CA ARG A 110 -10.32 -7.90 -4.97
C ARG A 110 -10.25 -8.78 -3.73
N ARG A 111 -10.16 -10.11 -3.90
CA ARG A 111 -10.02 -11.05 -2.78
C ARG A 111 -8.74 -10.78 -1.98
N ALA A 112 -7.61 -10.60 -2.66
CA ALA A 112 -6.34 -10.28 -2.01
C ALA A 112 -6.39 -8.95 -1.25
N MET A 113 -7.03 -7.92 -1.82
CA MET A 113 -7.25 -6.64 -1.15
C MET A 113 -8.13 -6.80 0.10
N GLN A 114 -9.25 -7.53 0.00
CA GLN A 114 -10.14 -7.75 1.14
C GLN A 114 -9.43 -8.50 2.28
N SER A 115 -8.70 -9.59 1.97
CA SER A 115 -7.91 -10.31 2.97
C SER A 115 -6.84 -9.44 3.62
N ARG A 116 -6.24 -8.50 2.85
CA ARG A 116 -5.30 -7.52 3.39
C ARG A 116 -6.00 -6.57 4.35
N ILE A 117 -7.16 -6.01 3.98
CA ILE A 117 -7.95 -5.10 4.83
C ILE A 117 -8.33 -5.80 6.14
N ASP A 118 -8.83 -7.03 6.08
CA ASP A 118 -9.25 -7.79 7.27
C ASP A 118 -8.07 -8.02 8.23
N ARG A 119 -6.90 -8.37 7.70
CA ARG A 119 -5.66 -8.52 8.48
C ARG A 119 -5.24 -7.20 9.12
N LEU A 120 -5.29 -6.09 8.38
CA LEU A 120 -4.92 -4.77 8.89
C LEU A 120 -5.88 -4.32 9.99
N LEU A 121 -7.19 -4.51 9.80
CA LEU A 121 -8.19 -4.19 10.80
C LEU A 121 -7.98 -5.02 12.09
N GLY A 122 -7.70 -6.33 11.96
CA GLY A 122 -7.38 -7.20 13.08
C GLY A 122 -6.16 -6.74 13.88
N ASN A 123 -5.13 -6.25 13.20
CA ASN A 123 -3.88 -5.79 13.82
C ASN A 123 -3.92 -4.32 14.25
N SER A 124 -4.92 -3.55 13.84
CA SER A 124 -4.97 -2.10 14.05
C SER A 124 -5.20 -1.67 15.50
N GLY A 125 -5.67 -2.56 16.38
CA GLY A 125 -6.08 -2.16 17.74
C GLY A 125 -7.45 -1.47 17.82
N ILE A 126 -8.14 -1.25 16.69
CA ILE A 126 -9.50 -0.66 16.67
C ILE A 126 -10.52 -1.65 17.23
N LYS A 127 -10.99 -1.38 18.45
CA LYS A 127 -12.03 -2.18 19.12
C LYS A 127 -13.39 -2.02 18.44
N LYS A 128 -14.27 -3.02 18.55
CA LYS A 128 -15.60 -3.10 17.91
C LYS A 128 -16.43 -1.79 18.00
N ARG A 129 -16.40 -1.11 19.15
CA ARG A 129 -17.12 0.16 19.37
C ARG A 129 -16.69 1.30 18.43
N PHE A 130 -15.45 1.27 17.95
CA PHE A 130 -14.88 2.31 17.10
C PHE A 130 -14.94 1.98 15.61
N GLN A 131 -15.29 0.74 15.23
CA GLN A 131 -15.35 0.33 13.82
C GLN A 131 -16.45 1.05 13.01
N GLN A 132 -17.45 1.62 13.68
CA GLN A 132 -18.49 2.44 13.05
C GLN A 132 -18.19 3.95 13.09
N ARG A 133 -17.04 4.36 13.62
CA ARG A 133 -16.65 5.76 13.75
C ARG A 133 -15.99 6.23 12.46
N THR A 134 -16.77 6.25 11.38
CA THR A 134 -16.34 6.66 10.04
C THR A 134 -16.62 8.15 9.81
N PHE A 135 -16.04 8.73 8.75
CA PHE A 135 -16.30 10.12 8.36
C PHE A 135 -17.80 10.41 8.12
N PRO A 136 -18.57 9.57 7.37
CA PRO A 136 -20.01 9.80 7.19
C PRO A 136 -20.81 9.87 8.51
N ASN A 137 -20.33 9.19 9.56
CA ASN A 137 -20.99 9.15 10.86
C ASN A 137 -20.56 10.29 11.80
N PHE A 138 -19.67 11.18 11.37
CA PHE A 138 -19.24 12.33 12.17
C PHE A 138 -20.20 13.51 11.97
N ARG A 139 -20.71 14.08 13.07
CA ARG A 139 -21.63 15.23 13.03
C ARG A 139 -20.88 16.50 12.62
N THR A 140 -21.42 17.21 11.63
CA THR A 140 -20.88 18.48 11.09
C THR A 140 -21.87 19.64 11.27
N ASP A 141 -22.61 19.64 12.38
CA ASP A 141 -23.68 20.57 12.75
C ASP A 141 -23.20 21.93 13.27
N THR A 142 -21.90 22.08 13.60
CA THR A 142 -21.32 23.36 14.02
C THR A 142 -20.13 23.75 13.13
N PRO A 143 -19.82 25.05 12.96
CA PRO A 143 -18.64 25.49 12.20
C PRO A 143 -17.33 24.86 12.71
N GLY A 144 -17.19 24.72 14.04
CA GLY A 144 -16.03 24.08 14.65
C GLY A 144 -15.90 22.60 14.29
N ARG A 145 -17.01 21.85 14.31
CA ARG A 145 -17.04 20.44 13.88
C ARG A 145 -16.78 20.30 12.39
N GLN A 146 -17.39 21.14 11.57
CA GLN A 146 -17.20 21.11 10.13
C GLN A 146 -15.75 21.45 9.74
N LYS A 147 -15.12 22.42 10.40
CA LYS A 147 -13.69 22.74 10.20
C LYS A 147 -12.81 21.55 10.52
N ASN A 148 -12.95 20.96 11.71
CA ASN A 148 -12.12 19.82 12.12
C ASN A 148 -12.38 18.57 11.26
N TYR A 149 -13.62 18.34 10.85
CA TYR A 149 -13.97 17.30 9.87
C TYR A 149 -13.20 17.48 8.57
N ARG A 150 -13.20 18.71 8.00
CA ARG A 150 -12.49 18.98 6.74
C ARG A 150 -10.99 18.74 6.85
N VAL A 151 -10.36 19.17 7.94
CA VAL A 151 -8.93 18.95 8.18
C VAL A 151 -8.62 17.45 8.28
N ALA A 152 -9.38 16.71 9.10
CA ALA A 152 -9.17 15.26 9.24
C ALA A 152 -9.42 14.50 7.93
N LYS A 153 -10.44 14.92 7.16
CA LYS A 153 -10.80 14.29 5.89
C LYS A 153 -9.75 14.57 4.81
N GLU A 154 -9.29 15.82 4.71
CA GLU A 154 -8.21 16.22 3.81
C GLU A 154 -6.93 15.44 4.13
N TYR A 155 -6.55 15.33 5.40
CA TYR A 155 -5.40 14.54 5.83
C TYR A 155 -5.51 13.06 5.41
N ALA A 156 -6.68 12.45 5.57
CA ALA A 156 -6.90 11.07 5.15
C ALA A 156 -6.85 10.91 3.63
N ASP A 157 -7.50 11.81 2.88
CA ASP A 157 -7.54 11.78 1.41
C ASP A 157 -6.17 12.01 0.78
N ASN A 158 -5.30 12.78 1.44
CA ASN A 158 -3.95 13.10 0.98
C ASN A 158 -2.86 12.40 1.82
N PHE A 159 -3.16 11.26 2.45
CA PHE A 159 -2.23 10.64 3.40
C PHE A 159 -0.88 10.25 2.78
N ALA A 160 -0.83 9.88 1.49
CA ALA A 160 0.44 9.60 0.82
C ALA A 160 1.41 10.80 0.84
N TYR A 161 0.88 12.02 0.72
CA TYR A 161 1.67 13.26 0.82
C TYR A 161 2.10 13.52 2.26
N HIS A 162 1.21 13.41 3.23
CA HIS A 162 1.56 13.57 4.66
C HIS A 162 2.57 12.52 5.11
N LYS A 163 2.43 11.27 4.66
CA LYS A 163 3.38 10.20 4.90
C LYS A 163 4.77 10.49 4.35
N ALA A 164 4.86 11.07 3.15
CA ALA A 164 6.15 11.44 2.58
C ALA A 164 6.83 12.59 3.35
N LYS A 165 6.05 13.44 4.03
CA LYS A 165 6.55 14.54 4.86
C LYS A 165 6.77 14.18 6.33
N GLY A 166 6.17 13.09 6.80
CA GLY A 166 6.14 12.74 8.22
C GLY A 166 5.12 13.55 9.04
N ASP A 167 4.19 14.23 8.38
CA ASP A 167 3.25 15.13 9.05
C ASP A 167 2.15 14.35 9.78
N GLY A 168 1.83 14.76 11.01
CA GLY A 168 0.81 14.16 11.87
C GLY A 168 -0.38 15.07 12.17
N LEU A 169 -1.22 14.65 13.12
CA LEU A 169 -2.28 15.49 13.70
C LEU A 169 -2.19 15.50 15.23
N TYR A 170 -2.28 16.69 15.81
CA TYR A 170 -2.33 16.87 17.26
C TYR A 170 -3.73 17.35 17.63
N ILE A 171 -4.58 16.43 18.08
CA ILE A 171 -6.00 16.68 18.33
C ILE A 171 -6.22 16.90 19.83
N GLU A 172 -6.46 18.14 20.23
CA GLU A 172 -6.66 18.52 21.63
C GLU A 172 -8.06 19.07 21.88
N GLY A 173 -8.52 19.01 23.13
CA GLY A 173 -9.74 19.71 23.57
C GLY A 173 -10.57 18.91 24.56
N THR A 174 -11.78 19.39 24.87
CA THR A 174 -12.57 18.86 25.98
C THR A 174 -13.10 17.45 25.74
N ASN A 175 -13.50 16.80 26.82
CA ASN A 175 -14.10 15.48 26.82
C ASN A 175 -15.37 15.43 25.94
N GLY A 176 -15.51 14.36 25.16
CA GLY A 176 -16.74 14.11 24.39
C GLY A 176 -16.94 14.98 23.15
N THR A 177 -15.88 15.60 22.63
CA THR A 177 -15.95 16.42 21.41
C THR A 177 -15.78 15.63 20.12
N GLY A 178 -15.42 14.35 20.18
CA GLY A 178 -15.30 13.48 19.01
C GLY A 178 -13.88 13.31 18.47
N LYS A 179 -12.84 13.64 19.25
CA LYS A 179 -11.42 13.45 18.87
C LYS A 179 -11.10 12.01 18.45
N THR A 180 -11.43 11.05 19.31
CA THR A 180 -11.30 9.61 19.04
C THR A 180 -12.13 9.18 17.83
N HIS A 181 -13.27 9.82 17.56
CA HIS A 181 -14.07 9.52 16.35
C HIS A 181 -13.30 9.92 15.10
N LEU A 182 -12.77 11.14 15.02
CA LEU A 182 -12.01 11.58 13.84
C LEU A 182 -10.73 10.75 13.65
N ALA A 183 -10.02 10.44 14.74
CA ALA A 183 -8.84 9.58 14.67
C ALA A 183 -9.19 8.17 14.16
N ALA A 184 -10.28 7.57 14.65
CA ALA A 184 -10.78 6.29 14.16
C ALA A 184 -11.25 6.37 12.70
N ALA A 185 -11.87 7.48 12.28
CA ALA A 185 -12.34 7.68 10.91
C ALA A 185 -11.18 7.70 9.91
N ILE A 186 -10.09 8.40 10.26
CA ILE A 186 -8.84 8.40 9.49
C ILE A 186 -8.31 6.97 9.41
N ALA A 187 -8.18 6.28 10.54
CA ALA A 187 -7.64 4.92 10.58
C ALA A 187 -8.44 3.95 9.70
N LEU A 188 -9.77 3.97 9.81
CA LEU A 188 -10.65 3.09 9.05
C LEU A 188 -10.59 3.35 7.55
N GLN A 189 -10.50 4.62 7.14
CA GLN A 189 -10.32 4.96 5.72
C GLN A 189 -8.99 4.41 5.19
N LEU A 190 -7.88 4.68 5.88
CA LEU A 190 -6.56 4.21 5.45
C LEU A 190 -6.45 2.69 5.44
N ILE A 191 -7.04 2.01 6.43
CA ILE A 191 -7.11 0.54 6.47
C ILE A 191 -7.89 0.02 5.26
N SER A 192 -9.00 0.66 4.88
CA SER A 192 -9.78 0.29 3.69
C SER A 192 -9.02 0.50 2.37
N GLU A 193 -8.02 1.39 2.38
CA GLU A 193 -7.08 1.64 1.28
C GLU A 193 -5.85 0.71 1.35
N GLY A 194 -5.81 -0.24 2.30
CA GLY A 194 -4.75 -1.22 2.44
C GLY A 194 -3.48 -0.68 3.12
N ILE A 195 -3.59 0.47 3.78
CA ILE A 195 -2.49 1.14 4.49
C ILE A 195 -2.46 0.67 5.95
N PRO A 196 -1.31 0.20 6.45
CA PRO A 196 -1.17 -0.22 7.85
C PRO A 196 -1.33 0.94 8.83
N VAL A 197 -2.25 0.80 9.78
CA VAL A 197 -2.48 1.76 10.86
C VAL A 197 -2.54 1.01 12.18
N ILE A 198 -1.90 1.53 13.22
CA ILE A 198 -2.10 1.09 14.60
C ILE A 198 -2.75 2.22 15.39
N CYS A 199 -3.85 1.92 16.08
CA CYS A 199 -4.62 2.82 16.92
C CYS A 199 -4.78 2.21 18.31
N LYS A 200 -4.14 2.81 19.30
CA LYS A 200 -4.11 2.34 20.69
C LYS A 200 -4.20 3.54 21.63
N THR A 201 -4.70 3.31 22.84
CA THR A 201 -4.48 4.28 23.92
C THR A 201 -3.03 4.24 24.36
N SER A 202 -2.50 5.32 24.93
CA SER A 202 -1.15 5.34 25.53
C SER A 202 -0.97 4.18 26.53
N SER A 203 -1.97 3.94 27.37
CA SER A 203 -2.00 2.84 28.34
C SER A 203 -1.99 1.45 27.69
N ASP A 204 -2.80 1.21 26.65
CA ASP A 204 -2.84 -0.10 25.97
C ASP A 204 -1.52 -0.37 25.23
N LEU A 205 -0.92 0.65 24.61
CA LEU A 205 0.39 0.57 23.97
C LEU A 205 1.49 0.19 24.97
N LEU A 206 1.54 0.88 26.11
CA LEU A 206 2.51 0.57 27.17
C LEU A 206 2.30 -0.85 27.72
N LEU A 207 1.05 -1.27 27.87
CA LEU A 207 0.75 -2.63 28.32
C LEU A 207 1.21 -3.70 27.33
N ASP A 208 1.05 -3.45 26.03
CA ASP A 208 1.52 -4.37 24.97
C ASP A 208 3.05 -4.54 25.03
N VAL A 209 3.80 -3.44 25.22
CA VAL A 209 5.26 -3.49 25.41
C VAL A 209 5.61 -4.25 26.69
N LYS A 210 4.93 -3.97 27.80
CA LYS A 210 5.19 -4.64 29.09
C LYS A 210 4.97 -6.15 29.01
N LYS A 211 3.89 -6.60 28.36
CA LYS A 211 3.58 -8.03 28.20
C LYS A 211 4.59 -8.79 27.34
N ALA A 212 5.31 -8.10 26.46
CA ALA A 212 6.35 -8.71 25.64
C ALA A 212 7.62 -9.06 26.44
N PHE A 213 7.81 -8.47 27.63
CA PHE A 213 8.87 -8.90 28.56
C PHE A 213 8.59 -10.26 29.20
N ASP A 214 7.31 -10.60 29.37
CA ASP A 214 6.87 -11.78 30.12
C ASP A 214 6.62 -13.01 29.23
N ASN A 215 6.78 -12.90 27.90
CA ASN A 215 6.45 -13.96 26.94
C ASN A 215 7.67 -14.44 26.15
N GLU A 216 7.82 -15.77 26.01
CA GLU A 216 8.95 -16.39 25.26
C GLU A 216 8.82 -16.29 23.73
N GLY A 217 7.63 -15.94 23.19
CA GLY A 217 7.34 -16.01 21.75
C GLY A 217 7.42 -14.69 20.96
N VAL A 218 7.31 -13.54 21.62
CA VAL A 218 7.38 -12.21 20.98
C VAL A 218 8.25 -11.32 21.85
N THR A 219 9.32 -10.78 21.26
CA THR A 219 10.25 -9.93 22.01
C THR A 219 9.71 -8.50 22.13
N GLU A 220 10.09 -7.81 23.20
CA GLU A 220 9.85 -6.37 23.36
C GLU A 220 10.29 -5.58 22.12
N ALA A 221 11.46 -5.91 21.58
CA ALA A 221 12.00 -5.26 20.39
C ALA A 221 11.06 -5.38 19.19
N GLN A 222 10.41 -6.53 18.97
CA GLN A 222 9.45 -6.72 17.88
C GLN A 222 8.19 -5.86 18.06
N VAL A 223 7.69 -5.76 19.29
CA VAL A 223 6.51 -4.93 19.59
C VAL A 223 6.83 -3.44 19.41
N LEU A 224 7.97 -2.99 19.92
CA LEU A 224 8.45 -1.63 19.72
C LEU A 224 8.65 -1.31 18.24
N ASP A 225 9.24 -2.24 17.48
CA ASP A 225 9.47 -2.07 16.04
C ASP A 225 8.16 -1.90 15.27
N ALA A 226 7.10 -2.63 15.65
CA ALA A 226 5.77 -2.47 15.07
C ALA A 226 5.22 -1.05 15.27
N TYR A 227 5.34 -0.48 16.47
CA TYR A 227 4.90 0.91 16.74
C TYR A 227 5.79 1.95 16.08
N LYS A 228 7.10 1.70 15.95
CA LYS A 228 8.05 2.61 15.31
C LYS A 228 7.88 2.65 13.80
N LYS A 229 7.65 1.50 13.16
CA LYS A 229 7.68 1.39 11.68
C LYS A 229 6.32 1.48 10.99
N VAL A 230 5.20 1.28 11.69
CA VAL A 230 3.87 1.37 11.09
C VAL A 230 3.67 2.71 10.36
N ASP A 231 3.00 2.66 9.21
CA ASP A 231 2.80 3.82 8.34
C ASP A 231 2.09 4.97 9.06
N LEU A 232 1.11 4.65 9.92
CA LEU A 232 0.49 5.61 10.83
C LEU A 232 0.33 4.99 12.22
N LEU A 233 0.81 5.72 13.24
CA LEU A 233 0.53 5.42 14.64
C LEU A 233 -0.46 6.46 15.18
N ILE A 234 -1.54 5.99 15.79
CA ILE A 234 -2.52 6.80 16.50
C ILE A 234 -2.45 6.45 17.98
N ILE A 235 -2.09 7.44 18.79
CA ILE A 235 -2.09 7.37 20.25
C ILE A 235 -3.30 8.15 20.75
N ASP A 236 -4.35 7.41 21.12
CA ASP A 236 -5.59 7.99 21.64
C ASP A 236 -5.47 8.27 23.15
N ASP A 237 -6.06 9.38 23.60
CA ASP A 237 -6.21 9.76 25.00
C ASP A 237 -4.86 9.86 25.77
N LEU A 238 -3.85 10.50 25.16
CA LEU A 238 -2.54 10.74 25.77
C LEU A 238 -2.65 11.63 27.02
N GLY A 239 -1.98 11.22 28.10
CA GLY A 239 -1.95 11.90 29.40
C GLY A 239 -2.87 11.27 30.47
N LYS A 240 -3.50 10.13 30.20
CA LYS A 240 -4.34 9.39 31.18
C LYS A 240 -3.63 8.18 31.81
N GLU A 241 -2.45 7.83 31.31
CA GLU A 241 -1.65 6.72 31.78
C GLU A 241 -1.04 6.98 33.18
N GLN A 242 -0.65 5.90 33.86
CA GLN A 242 0.17 6.05 35.07
C GLN A 242 1.60 6.41 34.67
N CYS A 243 2.03 7.60 35.08
CA CYS A 243 3.33 8.13 34.73
C CYS A 243 4.42 7.50 35.60
N SER A 244 5.21 6.63 34.97
CA SER A 244 6.46 6.07 35.51
C SER A 244 7.61 6.41 34.57
N ASP A 245 8.86 6.38 35.07
CA ASP A 245 10.05 6.62 34.25
C ASP A 245 10.16 5.69 33.05
N TRP A 246 9.78 4.42 33.26
CA TRP A 246 9.74 3.42 32.20
C TRP A 246 8.71 3.81 31.14
N SER A 247 7.49 4.15 31.55
CA SER A 247 6.42 4.57 30.62
C SER A 247 6.84 5.78 29.78
N MET A 248 7.46 6.78 30.41
CA MET A 248 7.93 7.98 29.72
C MET A 248 9.10 7.69 28.79
N SER A 249 10.05 6.84 29.20
CA SER A 249 11.18 6.46 28.36
C SER A 249 10.75 5.63 27.14
N THR A 250 9.75 4.75 27.30
CA THR A 250 9.17 3.97 26.22
C THR A 250 8.42 4.85 25.22
N LEU A 251 7.55 5.75 25.70
CA LEU A 251 6.86 6.71 24.83
C LEU A 251 7.84 7.64 24.11
N TYR A 252 8.88 8.13 24.82
CA TYR A 252 9.96 8.91 24.22
C TYR A 252 10.64 8.14 23.10
N SER A 253 11.04 6.89 23.34
CA SER A 253 11.73 6.04 22.36
C SER A 253 10.89 5.84 21.09
N ILE A 254 9.59 5.56 21.24
CA ILE A 254 8.69 5.36 20.09
C ILE A 254 8.53 6.66 19.30
N LEU A 255 8.23 7.77 19.99
CA LEU A 255 7.94 9.04 19.34
C LEU A 255 9.20 9.69 18.72
N ASN A 256 10.36 9.52 19.36
CA ASN A 256 11.63 9.99 18.85
C ASN A 256 12.02 9.29 17.56
N ASP A 257 11.99 7.95 17.53
CA ASP A 257 12.34 7.19 16.31
C ASP A 257 11.37 7.52 15.17
N ARG A 258 10.06 7.64 15.48
CA ARG A 258 9.08 8.05 14.47
C ARG A 258 9.32 9.45 13.93
N TYR A 259 9.71 10.38 14.79
CA TYR A 259 10.06 11.74 14.38
C TYR A 259 11.31 11.73 13.46
N GLU A 260 12.36 11.02 13.85
CA GLU A 260 13.62 10.92 13.09
C GLU A 260 13.43 10.19 11.74
N ASP A 261 12.58 9.17 11.69
CA ASP A 261 12.25 8.41 10.47
C ASP A 261 11.12 9.03 9.63
N MET A 262 10.68 10.25 9.95
CA MET A 262 9.57 10.95 9.28
C MET A 262 8.29 10.10 9.18
N LYS A 263 7.91 9.45 10.28
CA LYS A 263 6.71 8.60 10.38
C LYS A 263 5.54 9.37 11.01
N PRO A 264 4.44 9.59 10.27
CA PRO A 264 3.26 10.31 10.76
C PRO A 264 2.70 9.76 12.07
N THR A 265 2.37 10.64 13.01
CA THR A 265 1.75 10.23 14.28
C THR A 265 0.54 11.12 14.56
N ILE A 266 -0.60 10.49 14.90
CA ILE A 266 -1.77 11.22 15.40
C ILE A 266 -1.85 11.03 16.90
N VAL A 267 -2.04 12.12 17.63
CA VAL A 267 -2.25 12.10 19.07
C VAL A 267 -3.60 12.74 19.37
N THR A 268 -4.37 12.13 20.27
CA THR A 268 -5.54 12.78 20.87
C THR A 268 -5.27 13.03 22.36
N THR A 269 -5.67 14.19 22.88
CA THR A 269 -5.54 14.50 24.31
C THR A 269 -6.68 15.39 24.81
N ASN A 270 -7.00 15.27 26.10
CA ASN A 270 -7.96 16.14 26.77
C ASN A 270 -7.31 17.35 27.46
N TYR A 271 -5.98 17.42 27.41
CA TYR A 271 -5.20 18.47 28.04
C TYR A 271 -4.72 19.49 27.00
N ASN A 272 -4.55 20.74 27.42
CA ASN A 272 -3.72 21.69 26.67
C ASN A 272 -2.23 21.31 26.87
N THR A 273 -1.30 22.00 26.20
CA THR A 273 0.14 21.73 26.30
C THR A 273 0.64 21.63 27.74
N ASP A 274 0.40 22.64 28.56
CA ASP A 274 0.90 22.68 29.94
C ASP A 274 0.26 21.58 30.80
N GLY A 275 -1.05 21.36 30.61
CA GLY A 275 -1.78 20.28 31.27
C GLY A 275 -1.23 18.91 30.90
N LEU A 276 -0.83 18.71 29.63
CA LEU A 276 -0.26 17.45 29.17
C LEU A 276 1.16 17.25 29.71
N ILE A 277 1.99 18.30 29.74
CA ILE A 277 3.32 18.24 30.37
C ILE A 277 3.17 17.81 31.83
N ASN A 278 2.28 18.46 32.57
CA ASN A 278 2.03 18.14 33.98
C ASN A 278 1.45 16.72 34.16
N ALA A 279 0.55 16.30 33.27
CA ALA A 279 -0.04 14.97 33.32
C ALA A 279 1.01 13.88 33.08
N LEU A 280 1.93 14.09 32.13
CA LEU A 280 2.97 13.13 31.75
C LEU A 280 4.18 13.15 32.69
N THR A 281 4.42 14.24 33.43
CA THR A 281 5.59 14.38 34.31
C THR A 281 5.38 13.60 35.61
N PRO A 282 6.13 12.52 35.87
CA PRO A 282 6.05 11.83 37.15
C PRO A 282 6.50 12.75 38.29
N LYS A 283 5.90 12.63 39.48
CA LYS A 283 6.23 13.48 40.64
C LYS A 283 7.70 13.30 41.03
N GLY A 284 8.47 14.39 41.02
CA GLY A 284 9.89 14.38 41.41
C GLY A 284 10.87 14.09 40.28
N PHE A 285 10.41 14.06 39.02
CA PHE A 285 11.23 13.76 37.85
C PHE A 285 11.36 14.95 36.89
N ASP A 286 12.40 14.90 36.06
CA ASP A 286 12.69 15.88 35.01
C ASP A 286 11.62 15.83 33.90
N ASN A 287 11.11 17.01 33.52
CA ASN A 287 10.12 17.15 32.46
C ASN A 287 10.75 17.36 31.07
N THR A 288 12.08 17.48 30.96
CA THR A 288 12.77 17.81 29.70
C THR A 288 12.42 16.85 28.56
N LYS A 289 12.35 15.54 28.83
CA LYS A 289 11.96 14.53 27.81
C LYS A 289 10.53 14.75 27.30
N ILE A 290 9.61 15.13 28.19
CA ILE A 290 8.19 15.33 27.87
C ILE A 290 8.01 16.60 27.06
N VAL A 291 8.70 17.67 27.46
CA VAL A 291 8.73 18.94 26.71
C VAL A 291 9.27 18.70 25.31
N ALA A 292 10.35 17.93 25.16
CA ALA A 292 10.90 17.57 23.85
C ALA A 292 9.91 16.78 22.99
N ILE A 293 9.22 15.78 23.56
CA ILE A 293 8.18 15.01 22.85
C ILE A 293 7.07 15.93 22.35
N ILE A 294 6.50 16.76 23.23
CA ILE A 294 5.35 17.60 22.89
C ILE A 294 5.76 18.65 21.86
N SER A 295 6.96 19.21 21.96
CA SER A 295 7.53 20.11 20.97
C SER A 295 7.59 19.44 19.59
N ARG A 296 8.20 18.25 19.49
CA ARG A 296 8.32 17.50 18.24
C ARG A 296 6.97 17.12 17.64
N LEU A 297 6.06 16.63 18.48
CA LEU A 297 4.70 16.30 18.06
C LEU A 297 3.98 17.50 17.48
N ARG A 298 4.11 18.69 18.09
CA ARG A 298 3.45 19.91 17.60
C ARG A 298 4.14 20.52 16.39
N GLU A 299 5.45 20.35 16.25
CA GLU A 299 6.20 20.81 15.07
C GLU A 299 5.80 20.06 13.81
N THR A 300 5.65 18.73 13.90
CA THR A 300 5.30 17.89 12.74
C THR A 300 3.81 17.68 12.57
N SER A 301 2.96 18.18 13.47
CA SER A 301 1.52 17.96 13.40
C SER A 301 0.72 19.21 13.17
N THR A 302 -0.32 19.08 12.35
CA THR A 302 -1.38 20.10 12.32
C THR A 302 -2.18 20.03 13.61
N VAL A 303 -2.25 21.15 14.35
CA VAL A 303 -2.99 21.23 15.61
C VAL A 303 -4.48 21.43 15.35
N MET A 304 -5.29 20.55 15.91
CA MET A 304 -6.75 20.54 15.83
C MET A 304 -7.35 20.73 17.22
N THR A 305 -7.86 21.92 17.50
CA THR A 305 -8.54 22.20 18.78
C THR A 305 -10.04 21.93 18.65
N MET A 306 -10.54 21.02 19.49
CA MET A 306 -11.93 20.55 19.56
C MET A 306 -12.52 20.84 20.95
N ALA A 307 -12.97 22.07 21.16
CA ALA A 307 -13.58 22.54 22.41
C ALA A 307 -15.05 22.92 22.18
N TRP A 308 -15.96 21.98 22.41
CA TRP A 308 -17.40 22.19 22.39
C TRP A 308 -18.10 21.27 23.40
N GLU A 309 -19.42 21.39 23.53
CA GLU A 309 -20.21 20.56 24.44
C GLU A 309 -20.06 19.05 24.17
N ASP A 310 -20.03 18.27 25.24
CA ASP A 310 -20.00 16.81 25.18
C ASP A 310 -21.23 16.28 24.42
N CYS A 311 -21.00 15.50 23.37
CA CYS A 311 -22.05 14.96 22.52
C CYS A 311 -22.42 13.51 22.83
N ARG A 312 -21.93 12.91 23.93
CA ARG A 312 -22.15 11.48 24.27
C ARG A 312 -23.57 11.13 24.74
N GLY A 313 -24.52 12.05 24.63
CA GLY A 313 -25.93 11.83 24.97
C GLY A 313 -26.93 12.57 24.07
N LYS A 314 -26.51 12.99 22.86
CA LYS A 314 -27.34 13.73 21.89
C LYS A 314 -27.24 13.12 20.49
#